data_AF-A0A8B9AAG4-F1
#
_entry.id   AF-A0A8B9AAG4-F1
#
_cell.length_a   1.000
_cell.length_b   1.000
_cell.length_c   1.000
_cell.angle_alpha   90.00
_cell.angle_beta   90.00
_cell.angle_gamma   90.00
#
_symmetry.space_group_name_H-M   'P 1'
#
loop_
_entity.id
_entity.type
_entity.pdbx_description
1 polymer ?
#
loop_
_entity_poly.entity_id
_entity_poly.type
_entity_poly.pdbx_seq_one_letter_code
_entity_poly.pdbx_strand_id
1 'polypeptide(L)'
;MIESPGAAKLAVSFYRFPPRGVRGSAETVVRASAYGIDDGYLARVDEELLVMCQVETAAGLAEIEAIAGVEGVDVVQMEPLDLRASMGHLTKHVIADMQILKTHNLYRTSCSYIA
;
A
#
# COMPACT_ATOMS: atom_id res chain seq x y z
N MET A 1 -2.92 -6.85 -2.70
CA MET A 1 -3.98 -7.17 -1.73
C MET A 1 -3.52 -7.10 -0.28
N ILE A 2 -3.83 -6.01 0.41
CA ILE A 2 -3.67 -5.83 1.86
C ILE A 2 -5.05 -5.82 2.50
N GLU A 3 -5.30 -6.76 3.42
CA GLU A 3 -6.64 -6.96 4.01
C GLU A 3 -6.70 -6.71 5.52
N SER A 4 -5.56 -6.40 6.15
CA SER A 4 -5.50 -6.15 7.59
C SER A 4 -4.33 -5.25 7.96
N PRO A 5 -4.37 -4.59 9.13
CA PRO A 5 -3.22 -3.83 9.65
C PRO A 5 -1.98 -4.71 9.86
N GLY A 6 -2.17 -5.99 10.18
CA GLY A 6 -1.08 -6.96 10.29
C GLY A 6 -0.39 -7.22 8.96
N ALA A 7 -1.15 -7.36 7.87
CA ALA A 7 -0.62 -7.49 6.52
C ALA A 7 0.14 -6.22 6.08
N ALA A 8 -0.39 -5.03 6.40
CA ALA A 8 0.31 -3.76 6.14
C ALA A 8 1.63 -3.66 6.92
N LYS A 9 1.64 -3.98 8.22
CA LYS A 9 2.88 -4.03 9.04
C LYS A 9 3.91 -5.00 8.45
N LEU A 10 3.46 -6.16 7.98
CA LEU A 10 4.33 -7.14 7.35
C LEU A 10 4.91 -6.60 6.04
N ALA A 11 4.10 -5.94 5.20
CA ALA A 11 4.56 -5.29 3.97
C ALA A 11 5.64 -4.22 4.27
N VAL A 12 5.40 -3.36 5.26
CA VAL A 12 6.36 -2.36 5.75
C VAL A 12 7.67 -3.02 6.20
N SER A 13 7.60 -4.16 6.87
CA SER A 13 8.82 -4.85 7.35
C SER A 13 9.75 -5.31 6.22
N PHE A 14 9.23 -5.60 5.02
CA PHE A 14 10.03 -6.14 3.92
C PHE A 14 10.93 -5.11 3.23
N TYR A 15 10.66 -3.81 3.36
CA TYR A 15 11.50 -2.76 2.75
C TYR A 15 12.51 -2.14 3.73
N ARG A 16 12.30 -2.29 5.05
CA ARG A 16 13.19 -1.77 6.10
C ARG A 16 14.29 -2.76 6.47
N PHE A 17 15.51 -2.26 6.64
CA PHE A 17 16.61 -3.07 7.18
C PHE A 17 16.43 -3.35 8.69
N PRO A 18 17.10 -4.39 9.24
CA PRO A 18 17.18 -4.59 10.68
C PRO A 18 17.72 -3.34 11.40
N PRO A 19 17.22 -3.00 12.61
CA PRO A 19 16.24 -3.74 13.41
C PRO A 19 14.77 -3.40 13.09
N ARG A 20 14.50 -2.50 12.14
CA ARG A 20 13.13 -1.99 11.86
C ARG A 20 12.33 -2.88 10.92
N GLY A 21 12.97 -3.86 10.28
CA GLY A 21 12.36 -4.79 9.36
C GLY A 21 13.24 -5.99 9.08
N VAL A 22 12.95 -6.65 7.96
CA VAL A 22 13.54 -7.95 7.57
C VAL A 22 14.17 -7.91 6.19
N ARG A 23 14.41 -6.72 5.61
CA ARG A 23 15.09 -6.57 4.33
C ARG A 23 16.51 -7.14 4.40
N GLY A 24 16.84 -8.03 3.46
CA GLY A 24 18.18 -8.59 3.34
C GLY A 24 19.20 -7.55 2.88
N SER A 25 20.40 -7.60 3.48
CA SER A 25 21.54 -6.75 3.12
C SER A 25 22.27 -7.30 1.89
N ALA A 26 22.42 -6.44 0.90
CA ALA A 26 23.16 -6.67 -0.35
C ALA A 26 23.56 -5.33 -1.01
N GLU A 27 23.48 -4.23 -0.25
CA GLU A 27 23.71 -2.85 -0.70
C GLU A 27 25.10 -2.63 -1.28
N THR A 28 26.07 -3.50 -1.05
CA THR A 28 27.41 -3.34 -1.64
C THR A 28 27.49 -3.76 -3.10
N VAL A 29 26.46 -4.42 -3.65
CA VAL A 29 26.52 -5.01 -5.01
C VAL A 29 25.26 -4.79 -5.87
N VAL A 30 24.17 -4.25 -5.32
CA VAL A 30 22.89 -4.13 -6.04
C VAL A 30 22.75 -2.80 -6.79
N ARG A 31 21.87 -2.77 -7.80
CA ARG A 31 21.55 -1.57 -8.58
C ARG A 31 21.08 -0.39 -7.71
N ALA A 32 20.34 -0.68 -6.63
CA ALA A 32 19.74 0.36 -5.78
C ALA A 32 20.77 1.30 -5.15
N SER A 33 21.98 0.81 -4.88
CA SER A 33 23.13 1.55 -4.33
C SER A 33 24.18 1.88 -5.38
N ALA A 34 23.78 1.96 -6.66
CA ALA A 34 24.67 2.15 -7.80
C ALA A 34 25.82 1.12 -7.84
N TYR A 35 25.54 -0.15 -7.55
CA TYR A 35 26.53 -1.23 -7.51
C TYR A 35 27.64 -1.00 -6.48
N GLY A 36 27.29 -0.41 -5.32
CA GLY A 36 28.21 -0.12 -4.23
C GLY A 36 28.98 1.20 -4.36
N ILE A 37 28.62 2.05 -5.34
CA ILE A 37 29.23 3.36 -5.54
C ILE A 37 28.59 4.43 -4.63
N ASP A 38 27.31 4.27 -4.28
CA ASP A 38 26.60 5.22 -3.39
C ASP A 38 26.83 4.86 -1.91
N ASP A 39 27.88 5.43 -1.33
CA ASP A 39 28.22 5.29 0.09
C ASP A 39 27.13 5.83 1.04
N GLY A 40 26.24 6.70 0.55
CA GLY A 40 25.17 7.29 1.35
C GLY A 40 23.84 6.55 1.26
N TYR A 41 23.77 5.47 0.48
CA TYR A 41 22.52 4.74 0.22
C TYR A 41 21.82 4.31 1.52
N LEU A 42 22.53 3.64 2.43
CA LEU A 42 21.95 3.15 3.68
C LEU A 42 21.45 4.27 4.61
N ALA A 43 22.03 5.47 4.50
CA ALA A 43 21.64 6.60 5.33
C ALA A 43 20.32 7.24 4.87
N ARG A 44 19.96 7.14 3.59
CA ARG A 44 18.81 7.83 3.00
C ARG A 44 17.66 6.92 2.58
N VAL A 45 17.94 5.64 2.31
CA VAL A 45 16.99 4.68 1.71
C VAL A 45 15.64 4.61 2.45
N ASP A 46 15.62 4.72 3.77
CA ASP A 46 14.39 4.62 4.55
C ASP A 46 13.49 5.87 4.40
N GLU A 47 14.04 7.01 3.97
CA GLU A 47 13.32 8.27 3.72
C GLU A 47 12.94 8.45 2.24
N GLU A 48 13.64 7.77 1.33
CA GLU A 48 13.46 7.88 -0.12
C GLU A 48 12.45 6.86 -0.69
N LEU A 49 12.04 5.85 0.09
CA LEU A 49 11.12 4.80 -0.35
C LEU A 49 9.68 5.11 0.05
N LEU A 50 8.76 4.74 -0.85
CA LEU A 50 7.32 4.87 -0.68
C LEU A 50 6.66 3.50 -0.56
N VAL A 51 5.80 3.34 0.44
CA VAL A 51 4.96 2.17 0.66
C VAL A 51 3.51 2.49 0.33
N MET A 52 3.03 1.86 -0.74
CA MET A 52 1.64 1.92 -1.15
C MET A 52 0.96 0.58 -0.88
N CYS A 53 -0.08 0.59 -0.06
CA CYS A 53 -0.90 -0.57 0.24
C CYS A 53 -2.15 -0.57 -0.65
N GLN A 54 -2.29 -1.56 -1.52
CA GLN A 54 -3.50 -1.76 -2.32
C GLN A 54 -4.57 -2.49 -1.51
N VAL A 55 -5.66 -1.78 -1.22
CA VAL A 55 -6.88 -2.29 -0.59
C VAL A 55 -7.92 -2.49 -1.68
N GLU A 56 -8.16 -3.75 -2.02
CA GLU A 56 -8.93 -4.14 -3.20
C GLU A 56 -9.93 -5.27 -2.90
N THR A 57 -10.24 -5.47 -1.62
CA THR A 57 -11.26 -6.44 -1.17
C THR A 57 -12.22 -5.84 -0.18
N ALA A 58 -13.40 -6.44 -0.05
CA ALA A 58 -14.38 -6.03 0.94
C ALA A 58 -13.83 -6.15 2.39
N ALA A 59 -13.00 -7.18 2.65
CA ALA A 59 -12.32 -7.35 3.93
C ALA A 59 -11.32 -6.23 4.21
N GLY A 60 -10.46 -5.89 3.25
CA GLY A 60 -9.53 -4.77 3.40
C GLY A 60 -10.24 -3.42 3.52
N LEU A 61 -11.35 -3.22 2.82
CA LEU A 61 -12.15 -2.00 2.90
C LEU A 61 -12.72 -1.79 4.31
N ALA A 62 -13.14 -2.86 5.00
CA ALA A 62 -13.64 -2.79 6.36
C ALA A 62 -12.57 -2.34 7.37
N GLU A 63 -11.30 -2.58 7.07
CA GLU A 63 -10.13 -2.28 7.92
C GLU A 63 -9.32 -1.06 7.41
N ILE A 64 -9.83 -0.31 6.43
CA ILE A 64 -9.03 0.67 5.67
C ILE A 64 -8.41 1.76 6.53
N GLU A 65 -9.13 2.24 7.56
CA GLU A 65 -8.63 3.25 8.50
C GLU A 65 -7.50 2.68 9.37
N ALA A 66 -7.65 1.44 9.83
CA ALA A 66 -6.64 0.77 10.64
C ALA A 66 -5.38 0.41 9.82
N ILE A 67 -5.55 0.11 8.53
CA ILE A 67 -4.46 -0.07 7.56
C ILE A 67 -3.73 1.26 7.32
N ALA A 68 -4.47 2.35 7.08
CA ALA A 68 -3.91 3.68 6.88
C ALA A 68 -3.17 4.21 8.12
N GLY A 69 -3.57 3.79 9.32
CA GLY A 69 -2.91 4.13 10.58
C GLY A 69 -1.63 3.34 10.87
N VAL A 70 -1.21 2.41 10.01
CA VAL A 70 0.04 1.66 10.21
C VAL A 70 1.25 2.55 9.93
N GLU A 71 2.16 2.63 10.89
CA GLU A 71 3.43 3.33 10.73
C GLU A 71 4.22 2.78 9.53
N GLY A 72 4.64 3.69 8.63
CA GLY A 72 5.38 3.33 7.42
C GLY A 72 4.50 3.00 6.22
N VAL A 73 3.17 3.08 6.33
CA VAL A 73 2.28 3.14 5.16
C VAL A 73 2.13 4.60 4.73
N ASP A 74 2.55 4.91 3.51
CA ASP A 74 2.48 6.28 2.97
C ASP A 74 1.18 6.52 2.20
N VAL A 75 0.71 5.50 1.48
CA VAL A 75 -0.48 5.58 0.64
C VAL A 75 -1.34 4.33 0.80
N VAL A 76 -2.65 4.51 0.95
CA VAL A 76 -3.63 3.44 0.79
C VAL A 76 -4.38 3.69 -0.51
N GLN A 77 -4.16 2.80 -1.48
CA GLN A 77 -4.79 2.88 -2.80
C GLN A 77 -5.95 1.89 -2.88
N MET A 78 -7.11 2.38 -3.33
CA MET A 78 -8.27 1.54 -3.57
C MET A 78 -8.36 1.23 -5.06
N GLU A 79 -8.30 -0.06 -5.43
CA GLU A 79 -8.43 -0.50 -6.82
C GLU A 79 -9.89 -0.82 -7.16
N PRO A 80 -10.57 -0.01 -8.01
CA PRO A 80 -12.01 -0.20 -8.25
C PRO A 80 -12.34 -1.52 -8.97
N LEU A 81 -11.44 -1.99 -9.85
CA LEU A 81 -11.69 -3.18 -10.66
C LEU A 81 -11.60 -4.48 -9.86
N ASP A 82 -10.66 -4.56 -8.94
CA ASP A 82 -10.49 -5.71 -8.06
C ASP A 82 -11.45 -5.65 -6.86
N LEU A 83 -11.73 -4.45 -6.34
CA LEU A 83 -12.73 -4.28 -5.28
C LEU A 83 -14.13 -4.72 -5.71
N ARG A 84 -14.58 -4.35 -6.92
CA ARG A 84 -15.87 -4.85 -7.44
C ARG A 84 -15.82 -6.37 -7.63
N ALA A 85 -14.70 -6.94 -8.05
CA ALA A 85 -14.57 -8.37 -8.26
C ALA A 85 -14.69 -9.12 -6.91
N SER A 86 -14.03 -8.61 -5.87
CA SER A 86 -14.14 -9.11 -4.49
C SER A 86 -15.58 -9.05 -3.95
N MET A 87 -16.37 -8.06 -4.36
CA MET A 87 -17.79 -7.94 -4.02
C MET A 87 -18.73 -8.74 -4.93
N GLY A 88 -18.21 -9.58 -5.84
CA GLY A 88 -19.01 -10.40 -6.75
C GLY A 88 -19.58 -9.64 -7.95
N HIS A 89 -18.94 -8.55 -8.38
CA HIS A 89 -19.40 -7.67 -9.46
C HIS A 89 -18.40 -7.57 -10.63
N LEU A 90 -17.91 -8.71 -11.12
CA LEU A 90 -16.88 -8.78 -12.16
C LEU A 90 -17.29 -8.17 -13.52
N THR A 91 -18.57 -8.27 -13.89
CA THR A 91 -19.10 -7.85 -15.20
C THR A 91 -19.73 -6.46 -15.20
N LYS A 92 -19.88 -5.80 -14.05
CA LYS A 92 -20.55 -4.50 -13.96
C LYS A 92 -19.58 -3.35 -14.23
N HIS A 93 -19.83 -2.53 -15.25
CA HIS A 93 -18.96 -1.39 -15.58
C HIS A 93 -18.96 -0.34 -14.45
N VAL A 94 -17.76 0.02 -13.99
CA VAL A 94 -17.50 0.90 -12.82
C VAL A 94 -18.13 2.29 -12.96
N ILE A 95 -18.36 2.76 -14.19
CA ILE A 95 -18.92 4.10 -14.47
C ILE A 95 -20.40 4.20 -14.04
N ALA A 96 -21.15 3.09 -13.99
CA ALA A 96 -22.55 3.10 -13.56
C ALA A 96 -22.74 2.92 -12.03
N ASP A 97 -21.76 2.31 -11.36
CA ASP A 97 -21.91 1.77 -10.00
C ASP A 97 -21.13 2.54 -8.91
N MET A 98 -20.75 3.80 -9.17
CA MET A 98 -20.36 4.73 -8.09
C MET A 98 -21.45 4.88 -7.02
N GLN A 99 -22.68 4.42 -7.29
CA GLN A 99 -23.76 4.30 -6.30
C GLN A 99 -23.57 3.13 -5.32
N ILE A 100 -22.91 2.03 -5.68
CA ILE A 100 -22.65 0.90 -4.77
C ILE A 100 -21.73 1.35 -3.61
N LEU A 101 -20.81 2.27 -3.89
CA LEU A 101 -19.89 2.85 -2.92
C LEU A 101 -20.49 4.01 -2.09
N LYS A 102 -21.73 4.46 -2.38
CA LYS A 102 -22.43 5.47 -1.56
C LYS A 102 -23.07 4.90 -0.29
N THR A 103 -23.03 3.58 -0.10
CA THR A 103 -23.74 2.93 1.02
C THR A 103 -23.05 3.14 2.38
N HIS A 104 -21.78 3.58 2.40
CA HIS A 104 -21.07 3.95 3.63
C HIS A 104 -20.36 5.29 3.42
N ASN A 105 -20.61 6.22 4.35
CA ASN A 105 -20.28 7.64 4.33
C ASN A 105 -18.76 7.97 4.40
N LEU A 106 -17.90 7.09 3.89
CA LEU A 106 -16.42 7.12 4.03
C LEU A 106 -15.70 7.89 2.90
N TYR A 107 -16.40 8.29 1.84
CA TYR A 107 -15.79 8.88 0.65
C TYR A 107 -15.34 10.35 0.77
N ARG A 108 -15.46 10.97 1.96
CA ARG A 108 -15.32 12.44 2.08
C ARG A 108 -14.01 12.95 2.65
N THR A 109 -13.03 12.12 2.97
CA THR A 109 -11.75 12.63 3.49
C THR A 109 -10.58 11.78 3.02
N SER A 110 -9.64 12.46 2.34
CA SER A 110 -8.23 12.11 2.18
C SER A 110 -7.82 10.92 1.30
N CYS A 111 -8.32 10.83 0.06
CA CYS A 111 -7.51 10.19 -0.99
C CYS A 111 -7.69 10.96 -2.30
N SER A 112 -6.77 11.87 -2.58
CA SER A 112 -6.66 12.52 -3.88
C SER A 112 -6.33 11.46 -4.92
N TYR A 113 -7.24 11.28 -5.88
CA TYR A 113 -7.02 10.46 -7.07
C TYR A 113 -5.82 11.05 -7.81
N ILE A 114 -4.64 10.42 -7.74
CA ILE A 114 -3.52 10.75 -8.61
C ILE A 114 -3.84 10.05 -9.94
N ALA A 115 -4.34 10.84 -10.89
CA ALA A 115 -4.36 10.50 -12.30
C ALA A 115 -2.98 10.74 -12.93
#